data_AF-A0A7W8S9P6-F1
#
_entry.id   AF-A0A7W8S9P6-F1
#
_cell.length_a   1.000
_cell.length_b   1.000
_cell.length_c   1.000
_cell.angle_alpha   90.00
_cell.angle_beta   90.00
_cell.angle_gamma   90.00
#
_symmetry.space_group_name_H-M   'P 1'
#
loop_
_entity.id
_entity.type
_entity.pdbx_description
1 polymer ?
#
loop_
_entity_poly.entity_id
_entity_poly.type
_entity_poly.pdbx_seq_one_letter_code
_entity_poly.pdbx_strand_id
1 'polypeptide(L)'
;MPTTVDLTKRLPRGALPSPRHELAAAMPHVPDSKILVPPSFLMWPVQMSSWNNYVYGDCVSAEEAFAKATAVSGTFIPEATVVNWAEGHGYLNGATLTAVMTTMQTNGFELNGKTYDDGPYNSVNWNNAAILQSAIYSHGPVKIGVGAEDFQTNADGKVTPGTSGWTMYNYPKHQPEDHCVSLCGYGTLAELVGLFRQHNVTVQAPTGMPVGLSYAMFTWNSIGIVDHQSMLNMTYEAWIRKPVTIIK
;
A
#
# COMPACT_ATOMS: atom_id res chain seq x y z
N MET A 1 -0.96 -6.51 28.73
CA MET A 1 -2.00 -5.53 28.39
C MET A 1 -1.59 -4.91 27.06
N PRO A 2 -2.40 -4.94 26.00
CA PRO A 2 -2.07 -4.12 24.84
C PRO A 2 -2.19 -2.67 25.33
N THR A 3 -1.08 -1.95 25.36
CA THR A 3 -1.09 -0.50 25.54
C THR A 3 -1.96 0.06 24.43
N THR A 4 -3.06 0.72 24.80
CA THR A 4 -3.90 1.46 23.85
C THR A 4 -3.00 2.40 23.06
N VAL A 5 -2.84 2.13 21.76
CA VAL A 5 -1.99 2.96 20.91
C VAL A 5 -2.69 4.30 20.69
N ASP A 6 -1.97 5.38 20.96
CA ASP A 6 -2.45 6.74 20.69
C ASP A 6 -2.25 7.07 19.20
N LEU A 7 -3.30 6.88 18.41
CA LEU A 7 -3.31 7.11 16.96
C LEU A 7 -3.16 8.59 16.56
N THR A 8 -3.15 9.52 17.53
CA THR A 8 -2.89 10.95 17.27
C THR A 8 -1.40 11.28 17.24
N LYS A 9 -0.55 10.37 17.74
CA LYS A 9 0.92 10.52 17.72
C LYS A 9 1.52 9.90 16.47
N ARG A 10 2.76 10.32 16.15
CA ARG A 10 3.56 9.74 15.07
C ARG A 10 3.60 8.22 15.23
N LEU A 11 3.02 7.52 14.26
CA LEU A 11 3.05 6.07 14.22
C LEU A 11 4.40 5.56 13.69
N PRO A 12 4.77 4.31 14.02
CA PRO A 12 5.97 3.67 13.52
C PRO A 12 6.01 3.58 11.99
N ARG A 13 7.24 3.65 11.47
CA ARG A 13 7.59 3.54 10.06
C ARG A 13 8.88 2.72 9.98
N GLY A 14 9.08 1.98 8.90
CA GLY A 14 10.27 1.15 8.77
C GLY A 14 10.53 0.64 7.37
N ALA A 15 10.07 1.34 6.34
CA ALA A 15 10.62 1.10 5.01
C ALA A 15 12.02 1.68 4.96
N LEU A 16 12.93 0.93 4.36
CA LEU A 16 14.29 1.38 4.07
C LEU A 16 14.42 1.53 2.55
N PRO A 17 15.11 2.58 2.05
CA PRO A 17 15.35 2.73 0.63
C PRO A 17 16.02 1.49 0.04
N SER A 18 15.43 0.93 -1.01
CA SER A 18 16.02 -0.21 -1.72
C SER A 18 17.38 0.18 -2.34
N PRO A 19 18.37 -0.72 -2.35
CA PRO A 19 19.67 -0.45 -2.97
C PRO A 19 19.53 -0.06 -4.44
N ARG A 20 20.23 0.99 -4.86
CA ARG A 20 20.15 1.51 -6.24
C ARG A 20 20.42 0.45 -7.33
N HIS A 21 21.26 -0.53 -7.04
CA HIS A 21 21.57 -1.59 -7.99
C HIS A 21 20.40 -2.58 -8.15
N GLU A 22 19.61 -2.81 -7.11
CA GLU A 22 18.37 -3.61 -7.21
C GLU A 22 17.31 -2.86 -8.02
N LEU A 23 17.14 -1.56 -7.76
CA LEU A 23 16.25 -0.70 -8.54
C LEU A 23 16.61 -0.70 -10.04
N ALA A 24 17.91 -0.61 -10.35
CA ALA A 24 18.38 -0.60 -11.72
C ALA A 24 18.25 -1.97 -12.43
N ALA A 25 18.32 -3.07 -11.69
CA ALA A 25 18.19 -4.42 -12.21
C ALA A 25 16.73 -4.90 -12.32
N ALA A 26 15.79 -4.19 -11.71
CA ALA A 26 14.40 -4.57 -11.65
C ALA A 26 13.74 -4.66 -13.04
N MET A 27 13.09 -5.79 -13.31
CA MET A 27 12.30 -5.95 -14.52
C MET A 27 11.05 -5.06 -14.43
N PRO A 28 10.81 -4.15 -15.40
CA PRO A 28 9.66 -3.27 -15.35
C PRO A 28 8.36 -4.01 -15.66
N HIS A 29 7.26 -3.54 -15.07
CA HIS A 29 5.91 -3.88 -15.49
C HIS A 29 5.64 -3.31 -16.88
N VAL A 30 5.13 -4.15 -17.76
CA VAL A 30 4.68 -3.77 -19.08
C VAL A 30 3.18 -4.07 -19.16
N PRO A 31 2.32 -3.06 -19.39
CA PRO A 31 0.89 -3.28 -19.57
C PRO A 31 0.59 -4.33 -20.64
N ASP A 32 -0.27 -5.29 -20.32
CA ASP A 32 -0.78 -6.22 -21.33
C ASP A 32 -1.82 -5.51 -22.19
N SER A 33 -1.49 -5.31 -23.46
CA SER A 33 -2.37 -4.69 -24.46
C SER A 33 -3.75 -5.35 -24.62
N LYS A 34 -3.92 -6.59 -24.14
CA LYS A 34 -5.19 -7.33 -24.18
C LYS A 34 -6.10 -7.00 -23.00
N ILE A 35 -5.59 -6.38 -21.94
CA ILE A 35 -6.36 -6.01 -20.76
C ILE A 35 -6.87 -4.59 -20.94
N LEU A 36 -8.19 -4.44 -21.03
CA LEU A 36 -8.83 -3.13 -20.99
C LEU A 36 -8.93 -2.66 -19.54
N VAL A 37 -8.07 -1.71 -19.18
CA VAL A 37 -8.06 -1.08 -17.85
C VAL A 37 -9.28 -0.16 -17.72
N PRO A 38 -10.16 -0.33 -16.71
CA PRO A 38 -11.31 0.54 -16.51
C PRO A 38 -10.89 1.97 -16.15
N PRO A 39 -11.75 2.99 -16.31
CA PRO A 39 -11.41 4.37 -15.97
C PRO A 39 -11.24 4.62 -14.47
N SER A 40 -11.91 3.83 -13.63
CA SER A 40 -11.81 3.89 -12.18
C SER A 40 -11.91 2.50 -11.58
N PHE A 41 -11.20 2.26 -10.48
CA PHE A 41 -11.16 0.97 -9.82
C PHE A 41 -10.73 1.11 -8.35
N LEU A 42 -11.23 0.22 -7.49
CA LEU A 42 -10.88 0.16 -6.08
C LEU A 42 -10.86 -1.29 -5.61
N MET A 43 -9.75 -1.71 -5.02
CA MET A 43 -9.65 -2.92 -4.23
C MET A 43 -9.94 -2.58 -2.77
N TRP A 44 -10.80 -3.39 -2.16
CA TRP A 44 -11.11 -3.30 -0.73
C TRP A 44 -10.79 -4.63 -0.07
N PRO A 45 -10.07 -4.64 1.07
CA PRO A 45 -9.68 -5.88 1.70
C PRO A 45 -10.90 -6.61 2.28
N VAL A 46 -10.85 -7.93 2.31
CA VAL A 46 -11.88 -8.75 3.00
C VAL A 46 -12.00 -8.40 4.48
N GLN A 47 -10.92 -7.92 5.09
CA GLN A 47 -10.90 -7.35 6.43
C GLN A 47 -9.76 -6.34 6.55
N MET A 48 -10.06 -5.15 7.08
CA MET A 48 -9.07 -4.11 7.35
C MET A 48 -8.33 -4.42 8.67
N SER A 49 -7.02 -4.18 8.68
CA SER A 49 -6.17 -4.26 9.88
C SER A 49 -4.96 -3.35 9.71
N SER A 50 -4.28 -3.01 10.81
CA SER A 50 -2.96 -2.39 10.75
C SER A 50 -1.85 -3.42 10.61
N TRP A 51 -2.17 -4.71 10.83
CA TRP A 51 -1.22 -5.80 11.01
C TRP A 51 -0.12 -5.45 12.02
N ASN A 52 -0.50 -4.73 13.09
CA ASN A 52 0.36 -4.19 14.14
C ASN A 52 1.39 -3.14 13.71
N ASN A 53 1.27 -2.56 12.52
CA ASN A 53 2.06 -1.40 12.10
C ASN A 53 1.71 -0.08 12.83
N TYR A 54 0.86 -0.17 13.85
CA TYR A 54 0.68 0.86 14.88
C TYR A 54 1.73 0.82 15.98
N VAL A 55 2.32 -0.35 16.19
CA VAL A 55 3.22 -0.67 17.30
C VAL A 55 4.65 -0.86 16.79
N TYR A 56 4.80 -1.46 15.60
CA TYR A 56 6.09 -1.79 15.00
C TYR A 56 6.32 -1.10 13.67
N GLY A 57 7.58 -0.93 13.29
CA GLY A 57 8.00 -0.41 11.98
C GLY A 57 7.83 -1.42 10.84
N ASP A 58 6.90 -2.38 10.94
CA ASP A 58 6.72 -3.52 10.05
C ASP A 58 5.85 -3.21 8.81
N CYS A 59 5.73 -1.94 8.42
CA CYS A 59 4.89 -1.48 7.31
C CYS A 59 5.09 -2.27 6.01
N VAL A 60 6.31 -2.75 5.76
CA VAL A 60 6.64 -3.55 4.59
C VAL A 60 5.94 -4.92 4.65
N SER A 61 5.97 -5.62 5.79
CA SER A 61 5.30 -6.91 5.98
C SER A 61 3.79 -6.75 6.14
N ALA A 62 3.33 -5.70 6.82
CA ALA A 62 1.91 -5.36 6.96
C ALA A 62 1.25 -5.13 5.60
N GLU A 63 1.94 -4.48 4.66
CA GLU A 63 1.43 -4.28 3.30
C GLU A 63 1.33 -5.60 2.51
N GLU A 64 2.20 -6.58 2.73
CA GLU A 64 2.02 -7.92 2.12
C GLU A 64 0.70 -8.55 2.54
N ALA A 65 0.34 -8.45 3.83
CA ALA A 65 -0.90 -8.99 4.35
C ALA A 65 -2.12 -8.23 3.79
N PHE A 66 -2.00 -6.92 3.60
CA PHE A 66 -3.00 -6.13 2.87
C PHE A 66 -3.16 -6.60 1.43
N ALA A 67 -2.07 -6.90 0.73
CA ALA A 67 -2.12 -7.42 -0.63
C ALA A 67 -2.85 -8.78 -0.68
N LYS A 68 -2.58 -9.70 0.27
CA LYS A 68 -3.34 -10.96 0.36
C LYS A 68 -4.83 -10.73 0.64
N ALA A 69 -5.16 -9.75 1.49
CA ALA A 69 -6.53 -9.44 1.86
C ALA A 69 -7.34 -8.79 0.71
N THR A 70 -6.68 -8.14 -0.23
CA THR A 70 -7.29 -7.46 -1.40
C THR A 70 -7.24 -8.27 -2.69
N ALA A 71 -6.42 -9.32 -2.76
CA ALA A 71 -6.35 -10.21 -3.92
C ALA A 71 -7.72 -10.83 -4.25
N VAL A 72 -7.88 -11.34 -5.48
CA VAL A 72 -9.14 -11.95 -5.95
C VAL A 72 -9.67 -13.06 -5.02
N SER A 73 -8.77 -13.86 -4.42
CA SER A 73 -9.14 -14.90 -3.45
C SER A 73 -9.34 -14.38 -2.01
N GLY A 74 -9.00 -13.12 -1.75
CA GLY A 74 -9.22 -12.38 -0.50
C GLY A 74 -8.92 -13.16 0.76
N THR A 75 -7.66 -13.17 1.23
CA THR A 75 -7.28 -13.89 2.45
C THR A 75 -6.81 -12.92 3.52
N PHE A 76 -7.52 -12.91 4.65
CA PHE A 76 -7.08 -12.19 5.84
C PHE A 76 -6.01 -13.02 6.57
N ILE A 77 -4.78 -12.51 6.59
CA ILE A 77 -3.70 -13.05 7.42
C ILE A 77 -3.80 -12.41 8.81
N PRO A 78 -3.91 -13.17 9.92
CA PRO A 78 -4.00 -12.60 11.26
C PRO A 78 -2.79 -11.76 11.65
N GLU A 79 -2.99 -10.71 12.44
CA GLU A 79 -1.92 -9.79 12.87
C GLU A 79 -0.76 -10.52 13.56
N ALA A 80 -1.06 -11.48 14.43
CA ALA A 80 -0.04 -12.28 15.10
C ALA A 80 0.81 -13.09 14.12
N THR A 81 0.21 -13.62 13.05
CA THR A 81 0.95 -14.32 11.99
C THR A 81 1.91 -13.38 11.28
N VAL A 82 1.46 -12.17 10.95
CA VAL A 82 2.31 -11.17 10.27
C VAL A 82 3.47 -10.72 11.16
N VAL A 83 3.20 -10.42 12.43
CA VAL A 83 4.22 -10.02 13.40
C VAL A 83 5.25 -11.14 13.60
N ASN A 84 4.81 -12.37 13.86
CA ASN A 84 5.72 -13.50 14.07
C ASN A 84 6.57 -13.77 12.82
N TRP A 85 5.97 -13.66 11.63
CA TRP A 85 6.70 -13.79 10.37
C TRP A 85 7.75 -12.70 10.20
N ALA A 86 7.38 -11.44 10.46
CA ALA A 86 8.30 -10.31 10.36
C ALA A 86 9.42 -10.41 11.40
N GLU A 87 9.12 -10.83 12.63
CA GLU A 87 10.12 -11.08 13.67
C GLU A 87 11.08 -12.19 13.28
N GLY A 88 10.57 -13.34 12.82
CA GLY A 88 11.36 -14.50 12.43
C GLY A 88 12.34 -14.23 11.27
N HIS A 89 12.03 -13.26 10.41
CA HIS A 89 12.88 -12.86 9.28
C HIS A 89 13.66 -11.55 9.51
N GLY A 90 13.54 -10.94 10.70
CA GLY A 90 14.26 -9.71 11.04
C GLY A 90 13.70 -8.42 10.41
N TYR A 91 12.43 -8.43 9.99
CA TYR A 91 11.75 -7.32 9.30
C TYR A 91 10.77 -6.52 10.18
N LEU A 92 10.62 -6.87 11.46
CA LEU A 92 9.61 -6.26 12.34
C LEU A 92 9.76 -4.74 12.52
N ASN A 93 10.97 -4.19 12.40
CA ASN A 93 11.20 -2.74 12.62
C ASN A 93 12.10 -2.11 11.55
N GLY A 94 12.00 -2.59 10.31
CA GLY A 94 12.87 -2.12 9.25
C GLY A 94 13.09 -3.17 8.17
N ALA A 95 12.72 -2.87 6.92
CA ALA A 95 13.11 -3.69 5.78
C ALA A 95 13.08 -2.86 4.48
N THR A 96 13.83 -3.31 3.47
CA THR A 96 13.59 -2.85 2.10
C THR A 96 12.37 -3.59 1.54
N LEU A 97 11.66 -2.95 0.60
CA LEU A 97 10.49 -3.54 -0.04
C LEU A 97 10.86 -4.83 -0.78
N THR A 98 11.97 -4.80 -1.51
CA THR A 98 12.49 -5.94 -2.29
C THR A 98 12.90 -7.12 -1.40
N ALA A 99 13.46 -6.90 -0.22
CA ALA A 99 13.86 -7.98 0.69
C ALA A 99 12.65 -8.79 1.18
N VAL A 100 11.58 -8.08 1.58
CA VAL A 100 10.34 -8.74 2.01
C VAL A 100 9.68 -9.48 0.84
N MET A 101 9.52 -8.85 -0.33
CA MET A 101 8.92 -9.52 -1.49
C MET A 101 9.75 -10.71 -1.98
N THR A 102 11.08 -10.65 -1.88
CA THR A 102 11.96 -11.78 -2.23
C THR A 102 11.75 -12.94 -1.26
N THR A 103 11.71 -12.67 0.04
CA THR A 103 11.46 -13.70 1.06
C THR A 103 10.06 -14.31 0.92
N MET A 104 9.05 -13.48 0.61
CA MET A 104 7.67 -13.93 0.39
C MET A 104 7.52 -14.90 -0.80
N GLN A 105 8.44 -14.94 -1.75
CA GLN A 105 8.35 -15.91 -2.86
C GLN A 105 8.54 -17.37 -2.43
N THR A 106 9.25 -17.61 -1.32
CA THR A 106 9.56 -18.96 -0.85
C THR A 106 9.17 -19.23 0.60
N ASN A 107 9.00 -18.17 1.39
CA ASN A 107 8.65 -18.25 2.81
C ASN A 107 7.52 -17.26 3.09
N GLY A 108 6.34 -17.47 2.51
CA GLY A 108 5.17 -16.64 2.71
C GLY A 108 4.53 -16.79 4.09
N PHE A 109 3.38 -16.14 4.29
CA PHE A 109 2.64 -16.27 5.55
C PHE A 109 2.04 -17.67 5.69
N GLU A 110 2.19 -18.28 6.86
CA GLU A 110 1.54 -19.55 7.18
C GLU A 110 0.16 -19.32 7.79
N LEU A 111 -0.87 -19.95 7.23
CA LEU A 111 -2.22 -19.90 7.75
C LEU A 111 -2.95 -21.22 7.44
N ASN A 112 -3.46 -21.87 8.50
CA ASN A 112 -4.24 -23.12 8.41
C ASN A 112 -3.52 -24.24 7.64
N GLY A 113 -2.22 -24.41 7.88
CA GLY A 113 -1.41 -25.46 7.26
C GLY A 113 -1.09 -25.23 5.78
N LYS A 114 -1.27 -24.00 5.28
CA LYS A 114 -0.90 -23.56 3.93
C LYS A 114 0.05 -22.38 4.02
N THR A 115 0.84 -22.19 2.97
CA THR A 115 1.74 -21.03 2.83
C THR A 115 1.25 -20.12 1.72
N TYR A 116 1.19 -18.82 2.00
CA TYR A 116 0.69 -17.78 1.10
C TYR A 116 1.87 -16.96 0.57
N ASP A 117 2.55 -17.53 -0.43
CA ASP A 117 3.72 -16.93 -1.07
C ASP A 117 3.33 -15.81 -2.05
N ASP A 118 4.30 -14.99 -2.42
CA ASP A 118 4.25 -14.09 -3.56
C ASP A 118 4.70 -14.81 -4.85
N GLY A 119 4.20 -14.34 -5.99
CA GLY A 119 4.88 -14.59 -7.26
C GLY A 119 6.11 -13.70 -7.45
N PRO A 120 6.81 -13.81 -8.59
CA PRO A 120 7.83 -12.84 -8.99
C PRO A 120 7.30 -11.41 -8.93
N TYR A 121 8.17 -10.45 -8.63
CA TYR A 121 7.81 -9.02 -8.60
C TYR A 121 8.48 -8.22 -9.73
N ASN A 122 7.82 -7.13 -10.12
CA ASN A 122 8.27 -6.20 -11.15
C ASN A 122 8.20 -4.77 -10.62
N SER A 123 9.12 -3.91 -11.07
CA SER A 123 9.05 -2.46 -10.79
C SER A 123 7.94 -1.81 -11.61
N VAL A 124 7.30 -0.78 -11.08
CA VAL A 124 6.24 -0.04 -11.76
C VAL A 124 6.73 1.38 -12.02
N ASN A 125 6.58 1.88 -13.25
CA ASN A 125 6.81 3.30 -13.52
C ASN A 125 5.62 4.13 -13.03
N TRP A 126 5.65 4.55 -11.76
CA TRP A 126 4.57 5.32 -11.12
C TRP A 126 4.40 6.74 -11.71
N ASN A 127 5.40 7.26 -12.42
CA ASN A 127 5.31 8.54 -13.13
C ASN A 127 4.42 8.46 -14.38
N ASN A 128 4.07 7.26 -14.84
CA ASN A 128 3.14 7.06 -15.95
C ASN A 128 1.81 6.50 -15.41
N ALA A 129 0.78 7.36 -15.39
CA ALA A 129 -0.54 7.01 -14.89
C ALA A 129 -1.13 5.75 -15.55
N ALA A 130 -0.99 5.57 -16.86
CA ALA A 130 -1.53 4.41 -17.55
C ALA A 130 -0.82 3.10 -17.14
N ILE A 131 0.49 3.15 -16.92
CA ILE A 131 1.26 1.99 -16.41
C ILE A 131 0.85 1.66 -14.99
N LEU A 132 0.72 2.68 -14.11
CA LEU A 132 0.34 2.49 -12.72
C LEU A 132 -1.09 1.95 -12.59
N GLN A 133 -2.05 2.49 -13.34
CA GLN A 133 -3.43 2.00 -13.36
C GLN A 133 -3.52 0.56 -13.88
N SER A 134 -2.75 0.24 -14.92
CA SER A 134 -2.63 -1.13 -15.42
C SER A 134 -2.07 -2.09 -14.37
N ALA A 135 -1.03 -1.67 -13.65
CA ALA A 135 -0.41 -2.46 -12.58
C ALA A 135 -1.42 -2.76 -11.45
N ILE A 136 -2.09 -1.72 -10.94
CA ILE A 136 -3.11 -1.84 -9.89
C ILE A 136 -4.21 -2.81 -10.35
N TYR A 137 -4.81 -2.57 -11.52
CA TYR A 137 -5.95 -3.36 -11.97
C TYR A 137 -5.60 -4.82 -12.28
N SER A 138 -4.45 -5.06 -12.93
CA SER A 138 -4.13 -6.38 -13.50
C SER A 138 -3.45 -7.31 -12.51
N HIS A 139 -2.76 -6.77 -11.50
CA HIS A 139 -1.84 -7.54 -10.68
C HIS A 139 -2.06 -7.43 -9.18
N GLY A 140 -2.94 -6.57 -8.68
CA GLY A 140 -3.08 -6.35 -7.24
C GLY A 140 -2.70 -4.94 -6.84
N PRO A 141 -2.78 -4.61 -5.55
CA PRO A 141 -2.37 -3.29 -5.11
C PRO A 141 -0.85 -3.13 -5.28
N VAL A 142 -0.43 -1.90 -5.59
CA VAL A 142 0.98 -1.57 -5.86
C VAL A 142 1.63 -1.14 -4.55
N LYS A 143 2.64 -1.89 -4.12
CA LYS A 143 3.48 -1.56 -2.97
C LYS A 143 4.37 -0.39 -3.32
N ILE A 144 4.38 0.65 -2.50
CA ILE A 144 5.24 1.82 -2.73
C ILE A 144 6.02 2.20 -1.48
N GLY A 145 7.28 2.60 -1.69
CA GLY A 145 8.12 3.25 -0.69
C GLY A 145 7.86 4.76 -0.75
N VAL A 146 7.54 5.35 0.39
CA VAL A 146 7.13 6.75 0.49
C VAL A 146 7.82 7.50 1.61
N GLY A 147 7.98 8.81 1.43
CA GLY A 147 8.27 9.70 2.55
C GLY A 147 6.98 10.08 3.27
N ALA A 148 6.83 9.66 4.53
CA ALA A 148 5.57 9.77 5.27
C ALA A 148 5.58 10.81 6.39
N GLU A 149 6.60 11.69 6.45
CA GLU A 149 6.78 12.67 7.53
C GLU A 149 5.50 13.40 7.91
N ASP A 150 4.82 13.96 6.92
CA ASP A 150 3.63 14.77 7.13
C ASP A 150 2.30 13.99 7.06
N PHE A 151 2.31 12.65 7.06
CA PHE A 151 1.08 11.87 6.91
C PHE A 151 0.03 12.20 7.97
N GLN A 152 0.43 12.54 9.20
CA GLN A 152 -0.49 12.85 10.30
C GLN A 152 -0.58 14.36 10.61
N THR A 153 0.15 15.21 9.87
CA THR A 153 0.31 16.65 10.17
C THR A 153 0.05 17.58 8.98
N ASN A 154 -0.09 17.05 7.75
CA ASN A 154 -0.35 17.87 6.57
C ASN A 154 -1.66 18.69 6.72
N ALA A 155 -1.57 19.99 6.41
CA ALA A 155 -2.68 20.93 6.51
C ALA A 155 -3.73 20.71 5.41
N ASP A 156 -3.31 20.21 4.24
CA ASP A 156 -4.14 19.93 3.07
C ASP A 156 -4.74 18.50 3.11
N GLY A 157 -5.01 18.00 4.32
CA GLY A 157 -5.52 16.68 4.59
C GLY A 157 -4.44 15.71 5.05
N LYS A 158 -4.83 14.79 5.93
CA LYS A 158 -3.94 13.88 6.65
C LYS A 158 -4.56 12.50 6.77
N VAL A 159 -3.70 11.49 6.87
CA VAL A 159 -4.09 10.13 7.22
C VAL A 159 -4.73 10.13 8.60
N THR A 160 -5.87 9.44 8.72
CA THR A 160 -6.53 9.15 9.99
C THR A 160 -6.44 7.64 10.27
N PRO A 161 -5.37 7.16 10.95
CA PRO A 161 -5.19 5.74 11.24
C PRO A 161 -6.46 5.10 11.81
N GLY A 162 -6.84 3.95 11.29
CA GLY A 162 -8.03 3.19 11.72
C GLY A 162 -9.36 3.74 11.22
N THR A 163 -9.38 4.88 10.53
CA THR A 163 -10.59 5.47 9.95
C THR A 163 -10.38 5.71 8.46
N SER A 164 -11.02 4.92 7.61
CA SER A 164 -10.95 5.12 6.16
C SER A 164 -11.76 6.35 5.71
N GLY A 165 -11.44 6.87 4.53
CA GLY A 165 -12.12 8.02 3.93
C GLY A 165 -11.40 9.36 4.11
N TRP A 166 -10.20 9.35 4.69
CA TRP A 166 -9.33 10.52 4.69
C TRP A 166 -8.90 10.90 3.28
N THR A 167 -8.50 12.16 3.12
CA THR A 167 -7.99 12.72 1.87
C THR A 167 -6.72 13.49 2.13
N MET A 168 -5.88 13.61 1.10
CA MET A 168 -4.64 14.37 1.19
C MET A 168 -4.29 14.91 -0.20
N TYR A 169 -3.97 16.19 -0.25
CA TYR A 169 -3.40 16.82 -1.43
C TYR A 169 -2.25 17.76 -1.05
N ASN A 170 -1.56 18.32 -2.05
CA ASN A 170 -0.44 19.25 -1.88
C ASN A 170 0.68 18.72 -0.94
N TYR A 171 0.92 17.41 -0.95
CA TYR A 171 1.95 16.80 -0.12
C TYR A 171 3.35 17.25 -0.55
N PRO A 172 4.26 17.58 0.38
CA PRO A 172 5.57 18.12 0.03
C PRO A 172 6.47 17.08 -0.66
N LYS A 173 7.43 17.59 -1.43
CA LYS A 173 8.50 16.78 -2.05
C LYS A 173 9.65 16.59 -1.06
N HIS A 174 10.53 15.63 -1.37
CA HIS A 174 11.81 15.42 -0.69
C HIS A 174 11.71 15.03 0.79
N GLN A 175 10.57 14.49 1.21
CA GLN A 175 10.46 13.85 2.53
C GLN A 175 11.27 12.55 2.54
N PRO A 176 12.04 12.24 3.59
CA PRO A 176 12.83 11.00 3.65
C PRO A 176 11.95 9.77 3.44
N GLU A 177 12.33 8.87 2.54
CA GLU A 177 11.68 7.57 2.37
C GLU A 177 11.83 6.74 3.65
N ASP A 178 10.72 6.51 4.34
CA ASP A 178 10.71 5.85 5.65
C ASP A 178 9.51 4.92 5.86
N HIS A 179 8.52 4.91 4.97
CA HIS A 179 7.28 4.15 5.14
C HIS A 179 6.87 3.39 3.88
N CYS A 180 6.16 2.28 4.08
CA CYS A 180 5.60 1.46 3.01
C CYS A 180 4.07 1.55 3.05
N VAL A 181 3.47 1.81 1.89
CA VAL A 181 2.01 1.87 1.72
C VAL A 181 1.59 1.14 0.45
N SER A 182 0.29 1.01 0.24
CA SER A 182 -0.25 0.30 -0.93
C SER A 182 -1.21 1.19 -1.71
N LEU A 183 -1.00 1.32 -3.02
CA LEU A 183 -1.99 1.92 -3.92
C LEU A 183 -2.96 0.84 -4.37
N CYS A 184 -4.21 0.93 -3.92
CA CYS A 184 -5.23 -0.10 -4.14
C CYS A 184 -6.37 0.35 -5.07
N GLY A 185 -6.29 1.56 -5.64
CA GLY A 185 -7.31 2.06 -6.53
C GLY A 185 -6.92 3.36 -7.20
N TYR A 186 -7.72 3.75 -8.19
CA TYR A 186 -7.53 4.98 -8.96
C TYR A 186 -8.86 5.45 -9.56
N GLY A 187 -8.88 6.71 -9.98
CA GLY A 187 -9.99 7.34 -10.69
C GLY A 187 -9.90 8.86 -10.50
N THR A 188 -10.89 9.58 -11.02
CA THR A 188 -11.13 10.95 -10.56
C THR A 188 -11.53 10.97 -9.09
N LEU A 189 -11.42 12.13 -8.43
CA LEU A 189 -11.87 12.29 -7.05
C LEU A 189 -13.34 11.86 -6.90
N ALA A 190 -14.22 12.27 -7.81
CA ALA A 190 -15.64 11.93 -7.76
C ALA A 190 -15.90 10.41 -7.89
N GLU A 191 -15.18 9.74 -8.79
CA GLU A 191 -15.30 8.29 -8.99
C GLU A 191 -14.82 7.52 -7.76
N LEU A 192 -13.66 7.86 -7.20
CA LEU A 192 -13.15 7.23 -5.99
C LEU A 192 -14.09 7.47 -4.79
N VAL A 193 -14.62 8.68 -4.61
CA VAL A 193 -15.65 8.96 -3.60
C VAL A 193 -16.87 8.05 -3.80
N GLY A 194 -17.29 7.84 -5.05
CA GLY A 194 -18.37 6.91 -5.40
C GLY A 194 -18.05 5.46 -5.01
N LEU A 195 -16.82 5.00 -5.27
CA LEU A 195 -16.36 3.65 -4.92
C LEU A 195 -16.27 3.45 -3.40
N PHE A 196 -15.77 4.43 -2.64
CA PHE A 196 -15.73 4.37 -1.17
C PHE A 196 -17.12 4.25 -0.55
N ARG A 197 -18.14 4.91 -1.12
CA ARG A 197 -19.53 4.79 -0.66
C ARG A 197 -20.07 3.37 -0.79
N GLN A 198 -19.61 2.58 -1.76
CA GLN A 198 -20.00 1.17 -1.90
C GLN A 198 -19.53 0.32 -0.69
N HIS A 199 -18.51 0.80 0.02
CA HIS A 199 -17.99 0.21 1.25
C HIS A 199 -18.50 0.92 2.53
N ASN A 200 -19.58 1.71 2.42
CA ASN A 200 -20.13 2.52 3.51
C ASN A 200 -19.14 3.52 4.12
N VAL A 201 -18.14 3.94 3.36
CA VAL A 201 -17.17 4.94 3.79
C VAL A 201 -17.54 6.30 3.19
N THR A 202 -17.68 7.29 4.06
CA THR A 202 -17.86 8.68 3.65
C THR A 202 -16.50 9.34 3.50
N VAL A 203 -16.21 9.81 2.29
CA VAL A 203 -15.04 10.65 2.02
C VAL A 203 -15.46 12.11 2.13
N GLN A 204 -14.74 12.88 2.93
CA GLN A 204 -14.88 14.33 2.99
C GLN A 204 -13.65 14.94 2.32
N ALA A 205 -13.80 15.34 1.05
CA ALA A 205 -12.75 16.05 0.35
C ALA A 205 -12.75 17.53 0.76
N PRO A 206 -11.61 18.10 1.20
CA PRO A 206 -11.50 19.50 1.55
C PRO A 206 -11.69 20.39 0.31
N THR A 207 -12.18 21.61 0.55
CA THR A 207 -12.25 22.65 -0.48
C THR A 207 -10.87 22.89 -1.07
N GLY A 208 -10.74 22.79 -2.40
CA GLY A 208 -9.47 23.01 -3.10
C GLY A 208 -8.72 21.74 -3.49
N MET A 209 -9.15 20.56 -3.02
CA MET A 209 -8.59 19.29 -3.48
C MET A 209 -8.75 19.14 -5.00
N PRO A 210 -7.68 18.77 -5.75
CA PRO A 210 -7.79 18.51 -7.18
C PRO A 210 -8.83 17.43 -7.50
N VAL A 211 -9.67 17.68 -8.52
CA VAL A 211 -10.76 16.77 -8.91
C VAL A 211 -10.35 15.72 -9.95
N GLY A 212 -9.13 15.83 -10.50
CA GLY A 212 -8.59 14.95 -11.52
C GLY A 212 -8.15 13.60 -10.98
N LEU A 213 -7.22 12.96 -11.69
CA LEU A 213 -6.67 11.67 -11.31
C LEU A 213 -6.18 11.68 -9.85
N SER A 214 -6.62 10.68 -9.12
CA SER A 214 -6.33 10.43 -7.71
C SER A 214 -6.15 8.93 -7.51
N TYR A 215 -5.57 8.56 -6.37
CA TYR A 215 -5.32 7.17 -6.02
C TYR A 215 -5.87 6.85 -4.64
N ALA A 216 -6.43 5.65 -4.50
CA ALA A 216 -6.76 5.10 -3.20
C ALA A 216 -5.49 4.50 -2.59
N MET A 217 -5.17 4.89 -1.36
CA MET A 217 -3.93 4.51 -0.67
C MET A 217 -4.25 3.90 0.69
N PHE A 218 -3.79 2.68 0.91
CA PHE A 218 -3.86 1.98 2.19
C PHE A 218 -2.63 2.29 3.05
N THR A 219 -2.88 2.61 4.31
CA THR A 219 -1.88 2.58 5.39
C THR A 219 -2.59 2.51 6.73
N TRP A 220 -1.96 1.90 7.74
CA TRP A 220 -2.38 2.04 9.14
C TRP A 220 -3.89 1.76 9.35
N ASN A 221 -4.36 0.59 8.91
CA ASN A 221 -5.77 0.15 9.03
C ASN A 221 -6.79 1.14 8.42
N SER A 222 -6.39 1.86 7.38
CA SER A 222 -7.25 2.82 6.73
C SER A 222 -6.91 2.94 5.25
N ILE A 223 -7.91 3.27 4.44
CA ILE A 223 -7.72 3.65 3.04
C ILE A 223 -8.24 5.08 2.88
N GLY A 224 -7.50 5.91 2.17
CA GLY A 224 -7.93 7.26 1.80
C GLY A 224 -7.59 7.59 0.36
N ILE A 225 -7.81 8.85 -0.02
CA ILE A 225 -7.58 9.34 -1.39
C ILE A 225 -6.44 10.35 -1.38
N VAL A 226 -5.44 10.11 -2.21
CA VAL A 226 -4.37 11.07 -2.51
C VAL A 226 -4.52 11.61 -3.92
N ASP A 227 -4.32 12.92 -4.12
CA ASP A 227 -4.26 13.48 -5.47
C ASP A 227 -3.00 12.98 -6.21
N HIS A 228 -3.04 12.96 -7.54
CA HIS A 228 -1.92 12.46 -8.35
C HIS A 228 -0.59 13.14 -8.04
N GLN A 229 -0.55 14.46 -7.86
CA GLN A 229 0.70 15.17 -7.62
C GLN A 229 1.29 14.82 -6.25
N SER A 230 0.45 14.68 -5.21
CA SER A 230 0.91 14.21 -3.90
C SER A 230 1.46 12.80 -3.96
N MET A 231 0.79 11.88 -4.68
CA MET A 231 1.30 10.52 -4.91
C MET A 231 2.69 10.55 -5.55
N LEU A 232 2.90 11.39 -6.58
CA LEU A 232 4.22 11.55 -7.21
C LEU A 232 5.25 12.16 -6.25
N ASN A 233 4.85 13.12 -5.41
CA ASN A 233 5.76 13.83 -4.51
C ASN A 233 6.30 12.94 -3.39
N MET A 234 5.49 11.99 -2.91
CA MET A 234 5.87 11.11 -1.80
C MET A 234 6.58 9.83 -2.23
N THR A 235 6.40 9.36 -3.48
CA THR A 235 6.82 8.02 -3.92
C THR A 235 8.28 7.97 -4.40
N TYR A 236 9.02 6.96 -3.93
CA TYR A 236 10.42 6.69 -4.27
C TYR A 236 10.63 5.39 -5.05
N GLU A 237 9.79 4.39 -4.82
CA GLU A 237 9.79 3.12 -5.53
C GLU A 237 8.38 2.53 -5.58
N ALA A 238 8.09 1.69 -6.58
CA ALA A 238 6.78 1.07 -6.74
C ALA A 238 6.88 -0.34 -7.36
N TRP A 239 6.07 -1.27 -6.84
CA TRP A 239 6.21 -2.69 -7.12
C TRP A 239 4.87 -3.42 -7.20
N ILE A 240 4.83 -4.44 -8.06
CA ILE A 240 3.76 -5.44 -8.11
C ILE A 240 4.30 -6.82 -7.89
N ARG A 241 3.44 -7.72 -7.39
CA ARG A 241 3.65 -9.17 -7.39
C ARG A 241 2.81 -9.81 -8.48
N LYS A 242 3.32 -10.87 -9.10
CA LYS A 242 2.65 -11.52 -10.23
C LYS A 242 2.73 -13.05 -10.12
N PRO A 243 1.70 -13.72 -9.57
CA PRO A 243 0.50 -13.16 -8.92
C PRO A 243 0.78 -12.63 -7.50
N VAL A 244 -0.21 -11.95 -6.90
CA VAL A 244 -0.17 -11.57 -5.47
C VAL A 244 -0.02 -12.78 -4.57
N THR A 245 -0.74 -13.87 -4.84
CA THR A 245 -0.77 -15.03 -3.95
C THR A 245 -0.54 -16.31 -4.72
N ILE A 246 0.44 -17.08 -4.28
CA ILE A 246 0.62 -18.50 -4.62
C ILE A 246 0.36 -19.29 -3.34
N ILE A 247 -0.64 -20.16 -3.36
CA ILE A 247 -0.97 -21.02 -2.21
C ILE A 247 -0.27 -22.36 -2.41
N LYS A 248 0.54 -22.75 -1.42
CA LYS A 248 1.17 -24.07 -1.33
C LYS A 248 0.59 -24.88 -0.19
#